data_AF-A0A370BJL3-F1
#
_entry.id   AF-A0A370BJL3-F1
#
_cell.length_a   1.000
_cell.length_b   1.000
_cell.length_c   1.000
_cell.angle_alpha   90.00
_cell.angle_beta   90.00
_cell.angle_gamma   90.00
#
_symmetry.space_group_name_H-M   'P 1'
#
loop_
_entity.id
_entity.type
_entity.pdbx_description
1 polymer ?
#
loop_
_entity_poly.entity_id
_entity_poly.type
_entity_poly.pdbx_seq_one_letter_code
_entity_poly.pdbx_strand_id
1 'polypeptide(L)'
;MNPWSITQGHPFSVVWWHEELRLPTDPSNDEELGREFSILGRDGTATAESIMESMIERPFTFWLLIQPRWGLTKHLAAYGSSTKLRAVVDGPYGGNHDLKEYGHVIMFAQGIGIAAQIPYIRYLLYGSLRGELPVRRISLIWETHSCNLATVSPWMRHLLMEDFDNYTKTLMLNIKLYIPDVHNNEEYGRRVKSFAHRVNIKEVLPKEFQHDRGKILITGLHCPHSEDVSSLMRKSIRSEAIVFIVRPISPLKMSTLSSFGVCTKLSNITSGPLPISDYHKRLHVLAGPSILETFYAVQRNAIESQTAKAAQQQISAINAQIRRQNSDSNVQSELGVIALDIFIYAWSVPGLQYYLYDFCRLQHYPVGWARQPPQLHYVYRPYKSRYWDDCNWSTPKLLFSFVWQLRKAGETPEIIDDQETLILEHGFTFNRRVIKLHLRHGNMNSMVGLIQTDDILQYLKDLAHCLITEDRLSYEKKRDDLRKACILHGYPCLLIPGTYSQETANKK
;
A
#
# COMPACT_ATOMS: atom_id res chain seq x y z
N MET A 1 4.31 -30.51 27.49
CA MET A 1 3.55 -29.66 26.54
C MET A 1 4.55 -28.96 25.64
N ASN A 2 4.53 -29.21 24.34
CA ASN A 2 5.43 -28.56 23.40
C ASN A 2 4.98 -27.08 23.26
N PRO A 3 5.75 -26.08 23.70
CA PRO A 3 5.32 -24.68 23.70
C PRO A 3 5.24 -24.08 22.29
N TRP A 4 5.69 -24.83 21.28
CA TRP A 4 5.69 -24.46 19.87
C TRP A 4 4.62 -25.24 19.11
N SER A 5 3.36 -24.84 19.29
CA SER A 5 2.35 -25.11 18.25
C SER A 5 2.62 -24.12 17.12
N ILE A 6 3.41 -24.57 16.15
CA ILE A 6 3.74 -23.86 14.89
C ILE A 6 2.47 -23.57 14.05
N THR A 7 1.31 -24.07 14.50
CA THR A 7 0.01 -23.97 13.84
C THR A 7 -0.82 -22.75 14.26
N GLN A 8 -0.39 -21.98 15.27
CA GLN A 8 -1.06 -20.75 15.68
C GLN A 8 -0.65 -19.57 14.79
N GLY A 9 -1.60 -18.66 14.49
CA GLY A 9 -1.34 -17.42 13.77
C GLY A 9 -0.20 -16.58 14.37
N HIS A 10 0.31 -15.63 13.58
CA HIS A 10 1.29 -14.68 14.09
C HIS A 10 0.72 -14.00 15.35
N PRO A 11 1.46 -13.94 16.47
CA PRO A 11 0.93 -13.46 17.75
C PRO A 11 0.58 -11.96 17.74
N PHE A 12 0.72 -11.31 16.60
CA PHE A 12 0.43 -9.90 16.35
C PHE A 12 -0.18 -9.80 14.95
N SER A 13 -1.52 -9.77 14.85
CA SER A 13 -2.22 -9.84 13.56
C SER A 13 -3.28 -8.75 13.45
N VAL A 14 -3.32 -8.06 12.30
CA VAL A 14 -4.40 -7.11 11.98
C VAL A 14 -5.68 -7.89 11.73
N VAL A 15 -6.76 -7.51 12.42
CA VAL A 15 -8.06 -8.19 12.32
C VAL A 15 -9.12 -7.31 11.65
N TRP A 16 -9.07 -5.99 11.83
CA TRP A 16 -10.10 -5.07 11.32
C TRP A 16 -9.59 -3.64 11.13
N TRP A 17 -10.32 -2.81 10.36
CA TRP A 17 -10.00 -1.39 10.15
C TRP A 17 -11.22 -0.54 9.71
N HIS A 18 -11.15 0.76 9.98
CA HIS A 18 -11.90 1.88 9.39
C HIS A 18 -13.42 1.97 9.66
N GLU A 19 -14.12 0.88 9.94
CA GLU A 19 -15.59 0.87 10.03
C GLU A 19 -16.05 0.73 11.49
N GLU A 20 -17.00 1.58 11.92
CA GLU A 20 -17.72 1.38 13.18
C GLU A 20 -18.44 0.04 13.11
N LEU A 21 -18.20 -0.81 14.10
CA LEU A 21 -18.97 -2.03 14.27
C LEU A 21 -20.42 -1.63 14.49
N ARG A 22 -21.31 -1.99 13.56
CA ARG A 22 -22.73 -1.87 13.78
C ARG A 22 -23.12 -2.98 14.75
N LEU A 23 -22.98 -2.70 16.04
CA LEU A 23 -23.50 -3.56 17.09
C LEU A 23 -25.03 -3.37 17.11
N PRO A 24 -25.81 -4.46 17.18
CA PRO A 24 -27.26 -4.38 17.06
C PRO A 24 -27.86 -3.49 18.17
N THR A 25 -28.73 -2.58 17.76
CA THR A 25 -29.72 -1.97 18.66
C THR A 25 -30.74 -3.06 19.00
N ASP A 26 -30.44 -3.83 20.05
CA ASP A 26 -31.23 -4.92 20.62
C ASP A 26 -31.56 -6.10 19.66
N PRO A 27 -30.93 -7.28 19.82
CA PRO A 27 -31.13 -8.46 18.95
C PRO A 27 -32.48 -9.19 19.18
N SER A 28 -33.50 -8.51 19.71
CA SER A 28 -34.74 -9.13 20.21
C SER A 28 -35.80 -9.42 19.13
N ASN A 29 -35.61 -9.02 17.87
CA ASN A 29 -36.65 -9.15 16.83
C ASN A 29 -36.47 -10.29 15.82
N ASP A 30 -35.30 -10.97 15.73
CA ASP A 30 -35.09 -12.10 14.81
C ASP A 30 -34.48 -13.32 15.53
N GLU A 31 -35.29 -14.37 15.71
CA GLU A 31 -34.91 -15.60 16.43
C GLU A 31 -33.76 -16.37 15.75
N GLU A 32 -33.59 -16.26 14.43
CA GLU A 32 -32.59 -17.04 13.70
C GLU A 32 -31.19 -16.43 13.88
N LEU A 33 -31.09 -15.11 13.73
CA LEU A 33 -29.84 -14.37 13.96
C LEU A 33 -29.45 -14.38 15.45
N GLY A 34 -30.43 -14.31 16.35
CA GLY A 34 -30.19 -14.44 17.80
C GLY A 34 -29.58 -15.78 18.20
N ARG A 35 -30.00 -16.89 17.57
CA ARG A 35 -29.39 -18.21 17.77
C ARG A 35 -27.94 -18.23 17.29
N GLU A 36 -27.66 -17.68 16.12
CA GLU A 36 -26.29 -17.58 15.56
C GLU A 36 -25.33 -16.77 16.46
N PHE A 37 -25.83 -15.73 17.14
CA PHE A 37 -25.02 -14.92 18.07
C PHE A 37 -24.79 -15.57 19.43
N SER A 38 -25.61 -16.55 19.82
CA SER A 38 -25.57 -17.14 21.16
C SER A 38 -24.23 -17.79 21.52
N ILE A 39 -23.55 -18.41 20.55
CA ILE A 39 -22.22 -19.01 20.75
C ILE A 39 -21.08 -17.99 20.90
N LEU A 40 -21.31 -16.73 20.53
CA LEU A 40 -20.30 -15.67 20.57
C LEU A 40 -20.30 -14.89 21.90
N GLY A 41 -21.19 -15.23 22.84
CA GLY A 41 -21.33 -14.62 24.16
C GLY A 41 -22.19 -13.34 24.19
N ARG A 42 -22.73 -12.99 25.37
CA ARG A 42 -23.36 -11.69 25.66
C ARG A 42 -22.28 -10.66 25.98
N ASP A 43 -22.41 -9.44 25.45
CA ASP A 43 -21.43 -8.36 25.64
C ASP A 43 -21.17 -8.10 27.12
N GLY A 44 -19.90 -8.14 27.53
CA GLY A 44 -19.43 -7.35 28.66
C GLY A 44 -19.50 -5.89 28.24
N THR A 45 -20.28 -5.10 28.97
CA THR A 45 -20.58 -3.67 28.75
C THR A 45 -19.41 -2.89 28.15
N ALA A 46 -19.39 -2.73 26.83
CA ALA A 46 -18.76 -1.58 26.20
C ALA A 46 -19.82 -0.47 26.24
N THR A 47 -19.63 0.49 27.14
CA THR A 47 -20.44 1.69 27.20
C THR A 47 -20.44 2.35 25.83
N ALA A 48 -21.61 2.35 25.19
CA ALA A 48 -21.93 3.22 24.09
C ALA A 48 -21.96 4.67 24.63
N GLU A 49 -20.78 5.27 24.79
CA GLU A 49 -20.69 6.71 24.97
C GLU A 49 -20.94 7.38 23.62
N SER A 50 -22.07 8.07 23.58
CA SER A 50 -22.52 8.94 22.51
C SER A 50 -21.41 9.92 22.12
N ILE A 51 -21.10 10.02 20.83
CA ILE A 51 -20.60 11.27 20.26
C ILE A 51 -21.33 11.50 18.93
N MET A 52 -22.42 12.26 19.03
CA MET A 52 -22.89 13.11 17.95
C MET A 52 -21.87 14.26 17.84
N GLU A 53 -20.93 14.15 16.91
CA GLU A 53 -20.06 15.27 16.56
C GLU A 53 -19.73 15.29 15.07
N SER A 54 -19.80 16.50 14.54
CA SER A 54 -19.79 16.92 13.15
C SER A 54 -18.47 16.70 12.42
N MET A 55 -18.57 16.79 11.09
CA MET A 55 -17.53 16.82 10.05
C MET A 55 -16.11 17.25 10.50
N ILE A 56 -15.33 16.27 10.97
CA ILE A 56 -13.87 16.27 11.01
C ILE A 56 -13.44 14.91 10.44
N GLU A 57 -12.48 14.89 9.51
CA GLU A 57 -11.94 13.66 8.96
C GLU A 57 -11.50 12.70 10.07
N ARG A 58 -12.18 11.56 10.21
CA ARG A 58 -11.92 10.61 11.27
C ARG A 58 -10.55 9.94 11.06
N PRO A 59 -9.70 9.84 12.10
CA PRO A 59 -8.40 9.19 11.98
C PRO A 59 -8.56 7.70 11.65
N PHE A 60 -7.72 7.21 10.74
CA PHE A 60 -7.68 5.79 10.37
C PHE A 60 -7.43 4.92 11.61
N THR A 61 -8.41 4.08 11.97
CA THR A 61 -8.35 3.18 13.12
C THR A 61 -8.30 1.74 12.65
N PHE A 62 -7.45 0.92 13.26
CA PHE A 62 -7.37 -0.52 12.99
C PHE A 62 -7.17 -1.30 14.28
N TRP A 63 -7.63 -2.56 14.26
CA TRP A 63 -7.59 -3.46 15.40
C TRP A 63 -6.53 -4.53 15.18
N LEU A 64 -5.74 -4.75 16.22
CA LEU A 64 -4.72 -5.79 16.29
C LEU A 64 -5.13 -6.82 17.32
N LEU A 65 -5.16 -8.08 16.92
CA LEU A 65 -5.29 -9.20 17.84
C LEU A 65 -3.89 -9.65 18.24
N ILE A 66 -3.60 -9.50 19.53
CA ILE A 66 -2.29 -9.81 20.11
C ILE A 66 -2.45 -11.00 21.05
N GLN A 67 -1.76 -12.10 20.73
CA GLN A 67 -1.69 -13.25 21.63
C GLN A 67 -0.49 -13.06 22.56
N PRO A 68 -0.69 -12.97 23.88
CA PRO A 68 0.41 -12.89 24.83
C PRO A 68 1.26 -14.16 24.76
N ARG A 69 2.54 -14.01 24.42
CA ARG A 69 3.51 -15.11 24.48
C ARG A 69 4.67 -14.73 25.40
N TRP A 70 5.71 -14.15 24.83
CA TRP A 70 6.92 -13.74 25.54
C TRP A 70 7.43 -12.40 25.01
N GLY A 71 8.38 -11.78 25.72
CA GLY A 71 8.95 -10.49 25.37
C GLY A 71 7.88 -9.40 25.21
N LEU A 72 7.91 -8.70 24.08
CA LEU A 72 7.01 -7.57 23.79
C LEU A 72 5.53 -7.93 23.95
N THR A 73 5.06 -9.05 23.40
CA THR A 73 3.64 -9.43 23.47
C THR A 73 3.16 -9.70 24.90
N LYS A 74 4.04 -10.21 25.77
CA LYS A 74 3.75 -10.40 27.20
C LYS A 74 3.73 -9.07 27.95
N HIS A 75 4.67 -8.17 27.66
CA HIS A 75 4.67 -6.83 28.24
C HIS A 75 3.45 -6.03 27.80
N LEU A 76 3.05 -6.13 26.54
CA LEU A 76 1.83 -5.51 26.03
C LEU A 76 0.58 -5.99 26.76
N ALA A 77 0.50 -7.29 27.06
CA ALA A 77 -0.61 -7.87 27.83
C ALA A 77 -0.65 -7.44 29.31
N ALA A 78 0.45 -6.90 29.84
CA ALA A 78 0.51 -6.39 31.21
C ALA A 78 -0.09 -4.98 31.34
N TYR A 79 -0.29 -4.27 30.24
CA TYR A 79 -0.98 -2.97 30.26
C TYR A 79 -2.50 -3.17 30.35
N GLY A 80 -3.15 -2.33 31.16
CA GLY A 80 -4.60 -2.33 31.31
C GLY A 80 -5.32 -1.86 30.03
N SER A 81 -6.59 -2.22 29.89
CA SER A 81 -7.45 -1.97 28.72
C SER A 81 -7.59 -0.49 28.31
N SER A 82 -7.31 0.45 29.21
CA SER A 82 -7.39 1.90 28.98
C SER A 82 -6.04 2.58 28.69
N THR A 83 -4.95 1.81 28.59
CA THR A 83 -3.60 2.38 28.43
C THR A 83 -3.38 2.86 27.00
N LYS A 84 -3.15 4.17 26.82
CA LYS A 84 -2.77 4.76 25.53
C LYS A 84 -1.26 4.70 25.35
N LEU A 85 -0.81 3.98 24.33
CA LEU A 85 0.61 3.86 23.96
C LEU A 85 0.85 4.49 22.59
N ARG A 86 2.04 5.07 22.40
CA ARG A 86 2.51 5.48 21.07
C ARG A 86 3.04 4.25 20.36
N ALA A 87 2.57 4.02 19.14
CA ALA A 87 3.02 2.93 18.29
C ALA A 87 3.52 3.47 16.95
N VAL A 88 4.61 2.89 16.44
CA VAL A 88 5.04 3.06 15.06
C VAL A 88 4.53 1.86 14.29
N VAL A 89 3.77 2.12 13.23
CA VAL A 89 3.17 1.08 12.39
C VAL A 89 3.88 1.09 11.06
N ASP A 90 4.43 -0.04 10.67
CA ASP A 90 5.07 -0.26 9.37
C ASP A 90 4.34 -1.38 8.65
N GLY A 91 3.95 -1.15 7.40
CA GLY A 91 3.08 -2.02 6.63
C GLY A 91 2.11 -1.26 5.72
N PRO A 92 1.14 -1.95 5.10
CA PRO A 92 0.85 -3.39 5.21
C PRO A 92 1.87 -4.27 4.45
N TYR A 93 2.16 -5.45 5.00
CA TYR A 93 3.06 -6.45 4.42
C TYR A 93 2.33 -7.60 3.69
N GLY A 94 1.01 -7.60 3.71
CA GLY A 94 0.21 -8.64 3.06
C GLY A 94 0.30 -8.59 1.53
N GLY A 95 0.29 -9.75 0.89
CA GLY A 95 0.19 -9.85 -0.57
C GLY A 95 -1.24 -9.61 -1.07
N ASN A 96 -1.38 -9.11 -2.30
CA ASN A 96 -2.67 -9.00 -2.98
C ASN A 96 -2.89 -10.28 -3.80
N HIS A 97 -4.01 -10.98 -3.56
CA HIS A 97 -4.35 -12.22 -4.25
C HIS A 97 -5.58 -11.97 -5.10
N ASP A 98 -5.54 -12.37 -6.37
CA ASP A 98 -6.70 -12.27 -7.24
C ASP A 98 -7.70 -13.38 -6.88
N LEU A 99 -8.85 -12.99 -6.34
CA LEU A 99 -9.92 -13.91 -5.92
C LEU A 99 -11.11 -13.91 -6.89
N LYS A 100 -10.97 -13.28 -8.07
CA LYS A 100 -12.05 -13.08 -9.05
C LYS A 100 -12.53 -14.34 -9.75
N GLU A 101 -11.82 -15.45 -9.63
CA GLU A 101 -12.20 -16.70 -10.30
C GLU A 101 -12.93 -17.69 -9.39
N TYR A 102 -12.96 -17.44 -8.08
CA TYR A 102 -13.44 -18.40 -7.09
C TYR A 102 -14.85 -18.07 -6.64
N GLY A 103 -15.76 -19.02 -6.85
CA GLY A 103 -17.15 -18.90 -6.40
C GLY A 103 -17.41 -19.53 -5.03
N HIS A 104 -16.51 -20.40 -4.56
CA HIS A 104 -16.54 -20.99 -3.21
C HIS A 104 -15.17 -20.89 -2.55
N VAL A 105 -15.11 -20.35 -1.34
CA VAL A 105 -13.87 -20.24 -0.56
C VAL A 105 -13.99 -21.02 0.74
N ILE A 106 -13.09 -21.98 0.97
CA ILE A 106 -12.99 -22.76 2.20
C ILE A 106 -11.77 -22.26 2.98
N MET A 107 -11.98 -21.80 4.21
CA MET A 107 -10.96 -21.11 5.01
C MET A 107 -10.71 -21.88 6.29
N PHE A 108 -9.47 -22.33 6.50
CA PHE A 108 -9.05 -23.00 7.72
C PHE A 108 -8.35 -22.03 8.67
N ALA A 109 -8.77 -22.05 9.92
CA ALA A 109 -8.14 -21.29 11.01
C ALA A 109 -7.89 -22.19 12.22
N GLN A 110 -6.85 -21.86 13.00
CA GLN A 110 -6.62 -22.46 14.31
C GLN A 110 -6.27 -21.38 15.35
N GLY A 111 -6.92 -21.44 16.51
CA GLY A 111 -6.75 -20.48 17.61
C GLY A 111 -6.88 -19.04 17.12
N ILE A 112 -5.91 -18.18 17.47
CA ILE A 112 -5.86 -16.78 17.02
C ILE A 112 -5.58 -16.58 15.53
N GLY A 113 -5.27 -17.65 14.78
CA GLY A 113 -5.06 -17.60 13.33
C GLY A 113 -6.28 -17.15 12.53
N ILE A 114 -7.47 -17.12 13.16
CA ILE A 114 -8.68 -16.50 12.61
C ILE A 114 -8.48 -15.02 12.26
N ALA A 115 -7.60 -14.31 12.97
CA ALA A 115 -7.32 -12.89 12.74
C ALA A 115 -6.84 -12.63 11.31
N ALA A 116 -6.10 -13.57 10.70
CA ALA A 116 -5.66 -13.45 9.32
C ALA A 116 -6.79 -13.72 8.30
N GLN A 117 -7.80 -14.52 8.67
CA GLN A 117 -8.90 -14.89 7.77
C GLN A 117 -10.01 -13.83 7.77
N ILE A 118 -10.30 -13.18 8.90
CA ILE A 118 -11.37 -12.16 9.03
C ILE A 118 -11.26 -11.05 7.97
N PRO A 119 -10.08 -10.43 7.73
CA PRO A 119 -9.89 -9.47 6.63
C PRO A 119 -10.30 -10.00 5.26
N TYR A 120 -9.99 -11.26 4.96
CA TYR A 120 -10.36 -11.88 3.69
C TYR A 120 -11.84 -12.22 3.63
N ILE A 121 -12.44 -12.70 4.72
CA ILE A 121 -13.89 -12.92 4.81
C ILE A 121 -14.62 -11.61 4.52
N ARG A 122 -14.18 -10.52 5.15
CA ARG A 122 -14.72 -9.17 4.93
C ARG A 122 -14.60 -8.75 3.47
N TYR A 123 -13.42 -8.90 2.86
CA TYR A 123 -13.18 -8.58 1.46
C TYR A 123 -14.06 -9.41 0.51
N LEU A 124 -14.15 -10.72 0.73
CA LEU A 124 -14.94 -11.64 -0.09
C LEU A 124 -16.44 -11.36 0.03
N LEU A 125 -16.92 -11.09 1.24
CA LEU A 125 -18.32 -10.76 1.51
C LEU A 125 -18.69 -9.45 0.81
N TYR A 126 -18.00 -8.35 1.10
CA TYR A 126 -18.33 -7.05 0.49
C TYR A 126 -18.11 -7.01 -1.01
N GLY A 127 -17.06 -7.65 -1.51
CA GLY A 127 -16.83 -7.76 -2.96
C GLY A 127 -17.97 -8.52 -3.65
N SER A 128 -18.51 -9.57 -3.03
CA SER A 128 -19.68 -10.27 -3.57
C SER A 128 -20.96 -9.44 -3.48
N LEU A 129 -21.21 -8.79 -2.33
CA LEU A 129 -22.39 -7.94 -2.15
C LEU A 129 -22.42 -6.76 -3.13
N ARG A 130 -21.25 -6.27 -3.57
CA ARG A 130 -21.11 -5.22 -4.61
C ARG A 130 -21.14 -5.76 -6.04
N GLY A 131 -21.16 -7.07 -6.23
CA GLY A 131 -21.05 -7.71 -7.55
C GLY A 131 -19.66 -7.64 -8.18
N GLU A 132 -18.62 -7.32 -7.41
CA GLU A 132 -17.23 -7.24 -7.86
C GLU A 132 -16.53 -8.62 -7.88
N LEU A 133 -16.97 -9.54 -7.01
CA LEU A 133 -16.44 -10.91 -6.90
C LEU A 133 -17.55 -11.94 -7.13
N PRO A 134 -17.27 -13.07 -7.79
CA PRO A 134 -18.28 -14.10 -8.06
C PRO A 134 -18.55 -15.03 -6.87
N VAL A 135 -17.99 -14.74 -5.70
CA VAL A 135 -18.06 -15.58 -4.50
C VAL A 135 -19.52 -15.73 -4.08
N ARG A 136 -19.99 -16.97 -3.91
CA ARG A 136 -21.36 -17.30 -3.47
C ARG A 136 -21.39 -18.09 -2.17
N ARG A 137 -20.26 -18.61 -1.71
CA ARG A 137 -20.16 -19.35 -0.46
C ARG A 137 -18.78 -19.16 0.17
N ILE A 138 -18.76 -18.90 1.47
CA ILE A 138 -17.56 -18.80 2.30
C ILE A 138 -17.73 -19.82 3.44
N SER A 139 -16.90 -20.85 3.48
CA SER A 139 -16.90 -21.88 4.51
C SER A 139 -15.71 -21.68 5.44
N LEU A 140 -15.93 -21.10 6.62
CA LEU A 140 -14.93 -20.98 7.67
C LEU A 140 -14.93 -22.23 8.56
N ILE A 141 -13.81 -22.95 8.58
CA ILE A 141 -13.55 -24.10 9.44
C ILE A 141 -12.51 -23.67 10.48
N TRP A 142 -12.92 -23.55 11.74
CA TRP A 142 -12.08 -22.98 12.79
C TRP A 142 -11.95 -23.93 13.98
N GLU A 143 -10.73 -24.41 14.24
CA GLU A 143 -10.40 -25.14 15.47
C GLU A 143 -9.89 -24.16 16.54
N THR A 144 -10.59 -24.03 17.66
CA THR A 144 -10.24 -23.06 18.71
C THR A 144 -10.68 -23.50 20.10
N HIS A 145 -10.26 -22.76 21.11
CA HIS A 145 -10.82 -22.83 22.45
C HIS A 145 -11.91 -21.78 22.65
N SER A 146 -12.84 -22.06 23.56
CA SER A 146 -13.96 -21.18 23.92
C SER A 146 -13.52 -19.76 24.28
N CYS A 147 -12.37 -19.61 24.95
CA CYS A 147 -11.82 -18.31 25.35
C CYS A 147 -11.53 -17.35 24.18
N ASN A 148 -11.18 -17.85 23.00
CA ASN A 148 -10.88 -17.00 21.85
C ASN A 148 -12.15 -16.50 21.13
N LEU A 149 -13.29 -17.17 21.33
CA LEU A 149 -14.56 -16.82 20.67
C LEU A 149 -15.04 -15.43 21.11
N ALA A 150 -14.99 -15.17 22.41
CA ALA A 150 -15.38 -13.89 22.99
C ALA A 150 -14.55 -12.72 22.41
N THR A 151 -13.26 -12.95 22.15
CA THR A 151 -12.37 -11.91 21.60
C THR A 151 -12.74 -11.50 20.19
N VAL A 152 -13.15 -12.44 19.34
CA VAL A 152 -13.49 -12.15 17.92
C VAL A 152 -14.97 -11.92 17.67
N SER A 153 -15.78 -12.13 18.70
CA SER A 153 -17.23 -11.99 18.72
C SER A 153 -17.74 -10.71 18.04
N PRO A 154 -17.17 -9.52 18.28
CA PRO A 154 -17.69 -8.28 17.67
C PRO A 154 -17.58 -8.28 16.13
N TRP A 155 -16.43 -8.71 15.58
CA TRP A 155 -16.23 -8.76 14.13
C TRP A 155 -17.05 -9.88 13.48
N MET A 156 -17.16 -11.02 14.15
CA MET A 156 -17.93 -12.16 13.62
C MET A 156 -19.44 -11.86 13.59
N ARG A 157 -19.96 -11.22 14.65
CA ARG A 157 -21.36 -10.74 14.68
C ARG A 157 -21.64 -9.74 13.57
N HIS A 158 -20.75 -8.76 13.38
CA HIS A 158 -20.88 -7.78 12.30
C HIS A 158 -20.94 -8.46 10.92
N LEU A 159 -20.03 -9.39 10.63
CA LEU A 159 -20.02 -10.13 9.36
C LEU A 159 -21.28 -10.99 9.16
N LEU A 160 -21.76 -11.66 10.20
CA LEU A 160 -22.99 -12.46 10.14
C LEU A 160 -24.22 -11.58 9.91
N MET A 161 -24.27 -10.39 10.51
CA MET A 161 -25.35 -9.41 10.35
C MET A 161 -25.37 -8.84 8.94
N GLU A 162 -24.23 -8.41 8.40
CA GLU A 162 -24.14 -7.86 7.03
C GLU A 162 -24.51 -8.90 5.96
N ASP A 163 -24.23 -10.19 6.19
CA ASP A 163 -24.68 -11.29 5.33
C ASP A 163 -26.18 -11.63 5.51
N PHE A 164 -26.80 -11.21 6.63
CA PHE A 164 -28.22 -11.43 6.94
C PHE A 164 -29.14 -10.29 6.44
N ASP A 165 -28.77 -9.03 6.69
CA ASP A 165 -29.60 -7.83 6.46
C ASP A 165 -29.79 -7.46 4.97
N ASN A 166 -29.11 -8.16 4.05
CA ASN A 166 -29.23 -7.87 2.63
C ASN A 166 -30.58 -8.35 2.07
N TYR A 167 -31.19 -7.57 1.16
CA TYR A 167 -32.49 -7.78 0.51
C TYR A 167 -32.69 -9.19 -0.09
N THR A 168 -31.62 -9.93 -0.35
CA THR A 168 -31.63 -11.28 -0.95
C THR A 168 -31.29 -12.42 0.01
N LYS A 169 -31.01 -12.15 1.31
CA LYS A 169 -30.62 -13.16 2.33
C LYS A 169 -29.65 -14.19 1.77
N THR A 170 -28.50 -13.74 1.28
CA THR A 170 -27.56 -14.59 0.53
C THR A 170 -26.96 -15.72 1.36
N LEU A 171 -26.90 -15.56 2.70
CA LEU A 171 -26.42 -16.56 3.68
C LEU A 171 -25.11 -17.23 3.23
N MET A 172 -24.17 -16.41 2.74
CA MET A 172 -22.94 -16.87 2.11
C MET A 172 -21.94 -17.38 3.14
N LEU A 173 -21.89 -16.79 4.34
CA LEU A 173 -20.92 -17.11 5.37
C LEU A 173 -21.40 -18.32 6.19
N ASN A 174 -20.62 -19.41 6.15
CA ASN A 174 -20.90 -20.64 6.88
C ASN A 174 -19.73 -20.90 7.83
N ILE A 175 -20.00 -21.12 9.12
CA ILE A 175 -19.01 -21.22 10.18
C ILE A 175 -19.14 -22.58 10.87
N LYS A 176 -18.04 -23.34 10.87
CA LYS A 176 -17.90 -24.59 11.61
C LYS A 176 -16.81 -24.44 12.66
N LEU A 177 -17.23 -24.43 13.91
CA LEU A 177 -16.37 -24.30 15.08
C LEU A 177 -16.04 -25.70 15.62
N TYR A 178 -14.76 -25.99 15.79
CA TYR A 178 -14.25 -27.20 16.41
C TYR A 178 -13.62 -26.82 17.74
N ILE A 179 -14.34 -27.08 18.84
CA ILE A 179 -14.01 -26.60 20.18
C ILE A 179 -13.86 -27.81 21.11
N PRO A 180 -12.64 -28.36 21.27
CA PRO A 180 -12.42 -29.58 22.06
C PRO A 180 -12.76 -29.44 23.55
N ASP A 181 -12.85 -28.21 24.06
CA ASP A 181 -13.19 -27.88 25.45
C ASP A 181 -14.70 -27.74 25.72
N VAL A 182 -15.55 -27.89 24.70
CA VAL A 182 -17.02 -27.93 24.84
C VAL A 182 -17.49 -29.38 24.92
N HIS A 183 -18.62 -29.62 25.60
CA HIS A 183 -19.12 -30.96 25.87
C HIS A 183 -20.03 -31.54 24.78
N ASN A 184 -20.77 -30.69 24.05
CA ASN A 184 -21.78 -31.12 23.08
C ASN A 184 -21.61 -30.43 21.71
N ASN A 185 -22.04 -31.11 20.65
CA ASN A 185 -22.20 -30.49 19.34
C ASN A 185 -23.51 -29.69 19.32
N GLU A 186 -23.48 -28.45 18.85
CA GLU A 186 -24.65 -27.59 18.77
C GLU A 186 -24.76 -26.91 17.41
N GLU A 187 -26.00 -26.65 16.97
CA GLU A 187 -26.28 -25.87 15.77
C GLU A 187 -26.92 -24.54 16.18
N TYR A 188 -26.23 -23.45 15.88
CA TYR A 188 -26.63 -22.09 16.21
C TYR A 188 -27.18 -21.45 14.94
N GLY A 189 -28.42 -21.79 14.60
CA GLY A 189 -29.03 -21.37 13.32
C GLY A 189 -28.49 -22.12 12.11
N ARG A 190 -28.70 -21.58 10.90
CA ARG A 190 -28.37 -22.29 9.65
C ARG A 190 -26.88 -22.25 9.31
N ARG A 191 -26.20 -21.17 9.69
CA ARG A 191 -24.83 -20.89 9.24
C ARG A 191 -23.77 -21.35 10.22
N VAL A 192 -24.08 -21.44 11.51
CA VAL A 192 -23.08 -21.65 12.57
C VAL A 192 -23.29 -22.99 13.26
N LYS A 193 -22.25 -23.83 13.26
CA LYS A 193 -22.25 -25.14 13.93
C LYS A 193 -21.03 -25.31 14.81
N SER A 194 -21.17 -25.88 16.00
CA SER A 194 -20.07 -26.24 16.89
C SER A 194 -19.93 -27.75 17.04
N PHE A 195 -18.69 -28.20 17.17
CA PHE A 195 -18.32 -29.59 17.34
C PHE A 195 -17.37 -29.74 18.53
N ALA A 196 -17.69 -30.62 19.47
CA ALA A 196 -16.95 -30.93 20.70
C ALA A 196 -15.72 -31.82 20.44
N HIS A 197 -15.03 -31.63 19.33
CA HIS A 197 -13.86 -32.42 18.94
C HIS A 197 -12.92 -31.63 18.03
N ARG A 198 -11.72 -32.16 17.78
CA ARG A 198 -10.76 -31.57 16.83
C ARG A 198 -11.20 -31.79 15.38
N VAL A 199 -10.74 -30.94 14.47
CA VAL A 199 -11.14 -31.05 13.06
C VAL A 199 -10.53 -32.29 12.40
N ASN A 200 -11.37 -33.14 11.81
CA ASN A 200 -10.92 -34.21 10.92
C ASN A 200 -11.11 -33.79 9.45
N ILE A 201 -10.05 -33.33 8.81
CA ILE A 201 -10.11 -32.78 7.45
C ILE A 201 -10.54 -33.82 6.42
N LYS A 202 -10.22 -35.10 6.64
CA LYS A 202 -10.63 -36.20 5.74
C LYS A 202 -12.14 -36.39 5.69
N GLU A 203 -12.84 -36.00 6.75
CA GLU A 203 -14.30 -36.11 6.83
C GLU A 203 -15.00 -34.81 6.45
N VAL A 204 -14.42 -33.67 6.85
CA VAL A 204 -15.05 -32.35 6.68
C VAL A 204 -14.93 -31.88 5.24
N LEU A 205 -13.75 -32.06 4.62
CA LEU A 205 -13.46 -31.48 3.32
C LEU A 205 -14.32 -32.09 2.20
N PRO A 206 -14.54 -33.43 2.12
CA PRO A 206 -15.46 -33.99 1.13
C PRO A 206 -16.89 -33.49 1.27
N LYS A 207 -17.36 -33.24 2.50
CA LYS A 207 -18.69 -32.67 2.75
C LYS A 207 -18.78 -31.22 2.25
N GLU A 208 -17.72 -30.43 2.40
CA GLU A 208 -17.68 -29.07 1.84
C GLU A 208 -17.64 -29.05 0.31
N PHE A 209 -16.93 -30.00 -0.31
CA PHE A 209 -16.90 -30.11 -1.77
C PHE A 209 -18.25 -30.45 -2.40
N GLN A 210 -19.19 -31.04 -1.66
CA GLN A 210 -20.56 -31.27 -2.13
C GLN A 210 -21.38 -29.97 -2.25
N HIS A 211 -20.93 -28.89 -1.63
CA HIS A 211 -21.61 -27.59 -1.63
C HIS A 211 -20.96 -26.62 -2.63
N ASP A 212 -20.36 -27.15 -3.70
CA ASP A 212 -19.57 -26.36 -4.63
C ASP A 212 -20.40 -25.28 -5.36
N ARG A 213 -19.81 -24.09 -5.45
CA ARG A 213 -20.41 -22.94 -6.13
C ARG A 213 -19.42 -22.35 -7.13
N GLY A 214 -18.92 -23.17 -8.06
CA GLY A 214 -17.89 -22.76 -9.03
C GLY A 214 -16.49 -23.22 -8.62
N LYS A 215 -15.44 -22.51 -9.05
CA LYS A 215 -14.07 -22.84 -8.64
C LYS A 215 -13.93 -22.69 -7.13
N ILE A 216 -13.30 -23.69 -6.51
CA ILE A 216 -13.10 -23.74 -5.07
C ILE A 216 -11.67 -23.28 -4.74
N LEU A 217 -11.56 -22.30 -3.85
CA LEU A 217 -10.31 -21.88 -3.23
C LEU A 217 -10.24 -22.43 -1.81
N ILE A 218 -9.08 -22.95 -1.42
CA ILE A 218 -8.81 -23.32 -0.02
C ILE A 218 -7.69 -22.48 0.56
N THR A 219 -7.96 -21.80 1.67
CA THR A 219 -6.98 -21.00 2.41
C THR A 219 -6.72 -21.59 3.81
N GLY A 220 -5.52 -21.40 4.34
CA GLY A 220 -5.20 -21.78 5.71
C GLY A 220 -3.71 -21.59 6.02
N LEU A 221 -3.38 -21.06 7.19
CA LEU A 221 -2.01 -20.65 7.54
C LEU A 221 -0.99 -21.80 7.54
N HIS A 222 -1.37 -22.93 8.14
CA HIS A 222 -0.63 -24.19 8.08
C HIS A 222 -1.60 -25.32 8.46
N CYS A 223 -1.98 -26.13 7.48
CA CYS A 223 -2.80 -27.30 7.71
C CYS A 223 -1.88 -28.48 8.10
N PRO A 224 -1.97 -29.05 9.32
CA PRO A 224 -1.17 -30.21 9.72
C PRO A 224 -1.40 -31.44 8.81
N HIS A 225 -2.45 -31.39 8.00
CA HIS A 225 -2.83 -32.38 7.01
C HIS A 225 -2.60 -31.89 5.57
N SER A 226 -1.61 -31.02 5.32
CA SER A 226 -1.36 -30.45 3.98
C SER A 226 -1.19 -31.50 2.87
N GLU A 227 -0.59 -32.65 3.19
CA GLU A 227 -0.52 -33.81 2.30
C GLU A 227 -1.89 -34.44 2.05
N ASP A 228 -2.71 -34.61 3.10
CA ASP A 228 -4.06 -35.14 2.96
C ASP A 228 -4.93 -34.18 2.14
N VAL A 229 -4.85 -32.85 2.36
CA VAL A 229 -5.54 -31.84 1.55
C VAL A 229 -5.10 -31.94 0.10
N SER A 230 -3.79 -32.02 -0.17
CA SER A 230 -3.26 -32.15 -1.54
C SER A 230 -3.67 -33.47 -2.19
N SER A 231 -3.83 -34.55 -1.42
CA SER A 231 -4.32 -35.84 -1.90
C SER A 231 -5.83 -35.82 -2.20
N LEU A 232 -6.62 -35.13 -1.38
CA LEU A 232 -8.06 -34.96 -1.55
C LEU A 232 -8.37 -34.02 -2.71
N MET A 233 -7.54 -32.99 -2.91
CA MET A 233 -7.59 -32.08 -4.06
C MET A 233 -7.36 -32.80 -5.38
N ARG A 234 -6.37 -33.69 -5.44
CA ARG A 234 -6.11 -34.51 -6.64
C ARG A 234 -7.29 -35.41 -7.03
N LYS A 235 -8.18 -35.72 -6.07
CA LYS A 235 -9.39 -36.51 -6.32
C LYS A 235 -10.58 -35.66 -6.80
N SER A 236 -10.50 -34.33 -6.72
CA SER A 236 -11.58 -33.42 -7.12
C SER A 236 -11.21 -32.68 -8.41
N ILE A 237 -11.94 -32.96 -9.49
CA ILE A 237 -11.60 -32.57 -10.89
C ILE A 237 -11.78 -31.05 -11.14
N ARG A 238 -12.35 -30.28 -10.18
CA ARG A 238 -12.69 -28.85 -10.33
C ARG A 238 -12.08 -27.91 -9.28
N SER A 239 -11.13 -28.37 -8.48
CA SER A 239 -10.58 -27.61 -7.36
C SER A 239 -9.13 -27.16 -7.60
N GLU A 240 -8.85 -25.87 -7.43
CA GLU A 240 -7.49 -25.32 -7.37
C GLU A 240 -7.15 -25.01 -5.90
N ALA A 241 -6.12 -25.67 -5.38
CA ALA A 241 -5.61 -25.38 -4.05
C ALA A 241 -4.49 -24.35 -4.11
N ILE A 242 -4.80 -23.08 -3.85
CA ILE A 242 -3.77 -22.12 -3.44
C ILE A 242 -3.56 -22.29 -1.94
N VAL A 243 -2.70 -23.24 -1.55
CA VAL A 243 -2.33 -23.41 -0.14
C VAL A 243 -1.49 -22.22 0.29
N PHE A 244 -2.10 -21.29 1.03
CA PHE A 244 -1.41 -20.20 1.72
C PHE A 244 -0.57 -20.72 2.88
N ILE A 245 0.55 -21.40 2.61
CA ILE A 245 1.54 -21.67 3.66
C ILE A 245 2.19 -20.34 4.02
N VAL A 246 1.60 -19.62 4.97
CA VAL A 246 2.31 -18.57 5.71
C VAL A 246 3.31 -19.32 6.57
N ARG A 247 4.51 -19.57 6.03
CA ARG A 247 5.61 -20.13 6.82
C ARG A 247 5.85 -19.16 7.98
N PRO A 248 5.64 -19.58 9.25
CA PRO A 248 6.08 -18.75 10.36
C PRO A 248 7.58 -18.60 10.24
N ILE A 249 8.06 -17.35 10.22
CA ILE A 249 9.49 -17.07 10.38
C ILE A 249 9.85 -17.58 11.78
N SER A 250 10.57 -18.69 11.85
CA SER A 250 11.12 -19.20 13.11
C SER A 250 12.05 -18.14 13.70
N PRO A 251 11.94 -17.79 15.00
CA PRO A 251 13.00 -17.04 15.65
C PRO A 251 14.19 -17.98 15.85
N LEU A 252 15.38 -17.51 15.40
CA LEU A 252 16.73 -18.01 15.70
C LEU A 252 17.31 -19.12 14.79
N LYS A 253 18.15 -18.69 13.85
CA LYS A 253 19.60 -18.78 14.07
C LYS A 253 20.21 -17.37 13.99
N MET A 254 20.29 -16.69 15.13
CA MET A 254 21.40 -15.77 15.36
C MET A 254 22.66 -16.64 15.48
N SER A 255 23.22 -17.07 14.36
CA SER A 255 24.64 -17.34 14.28
C SER A 255 25.28 -16.02 13.86
N THR A 256 26.17 -15.52 14.71
CA THR A 256 27.18 -14.50 14.39
C THR A 256 27.50 -14.48 12.90
N LEU A 257 27.14 -13.39 12.22
CA LEU A 257 27.68 -13.05 10.90
C LEU A 257 29.11 -12.55 11.09
N SER A 258 30.00 -13.45 11.54
CA SER A 258 31.40 -13.36 11.20
C SER A 258 31.52 -13.79 9.74
N SER A 259 31.93 -12.85 8.89
CA SER A 259 32.48 -13.05 7.55
C SER A 259 31.78 -14.09 6.66
N PHE A 260 30.87 -13.64 5.81
CA PHE A 260 30.55 -14.37 4.58
C PHE A 260 30.85 -13.50 3.36
N GLY A 261 32.03 -13.77 2.79
CA GLY A 261 32.18 -14.07 1.37
C GLY A 261 31.83 -12.96 0.39
N VAL A 262 32.86 -12.23 -0.02
CA VAL A 262 32.93 -11.67 -1.37
C VAL A 262 32.59 -12.79 -2.36
N CYS A 263 31.43 -12.70 -3.02
CA CYS A 263 31.07 -13.62 -4.08
C CYS A 263 31.78 -13.16 -5.36
N THR A 264 33.06 -13.54 -5.48
CA THR A 264 33.83 -13.49 -6.73
C THR A 264 33.35 -14.59 -7.68
N LYS A 265 32.17 -14.39 -8.29
CA LYS A 265 31.81 -15.03 -9.55
C LYS A 265 31.09 -14.03 -10.45
N LEU A 266 31.85 -13.03 -10.88
CA LEU A 266 31.63 -12.27 -12.11
C LEU A 266 32.76 -12.62 -13.08
N SER A 267 32.83 -13.88 -13.48
CA SER A 267 33.58 -14.29 -14.67
C SER A 267 32.69 -15.20 -15.49
N ASN A 268 32.45 -14.76 -16.72
CA ASN A 268 31.79 -15.45 -17.83
C ASN A 268 30.25 -15.39 -17.86
N ILE A 269 29.73 -14.22 -18.25
CA ILE A 269 28.48 -14.14 -19.03
C ILE A 269 28.76 -13.29 -20.28
N THR A 270 28.99 -14.02 -21.37
CA THR A 270 28.74 -13.70 -22.79
C THR A 270 28.81 -12.25 -23.27
N SER A 271 29.80 -12.01 -24.14
CA SER A 271 29.99 -10.83 -24.98
C SER A 271 28.90 -10.69 -26.05
N GLY A 272 27.78 -10.06 -25.69
CA GLY A 272 26.78 -9.52 -26.61
C GLY A 272 26.32 -8.14 -26.14
N PRO A 273 25.78 -7.28 -27.03
CA PRO A 273 25.30 -5.96 -26.63
C PRO A 273 24.18 -6.09 -25.60
N LEU A 274 24.39 -5.52 -24.41
CA LEU A 274 23.40 -5.53 -23.34
C LEU A 274 22.16 -4.71 -23.76
N PRO A 275 20.96 -5.15 -23.39
CA PRO A 275 19.78 -4.31 -23.48
C PRO A 275 20.03 -2.97 -22.78
N ILE A 276 19.61 -1.84 -23.39
CA ILE A 276 19.90 -0.49 -22.87
C ILE A 276 19.44 -0.30 -21.42
N SER A 277 18.34 -0.94 -21.03
CA SER A 277 17.84 -0.96 -19.66
C SER A 277 18.84 -1.58 -18.67
N ASP A 278 19.55 -2.64 -19.05
CA ASP A 278 20.53 -3.29 -18.19
C ASP A 278 21.84 -2.49 -18.12
N TYR A 279 22.16 -1.74 -19.19
CA TYR A 279 23.25 -0.76 -19.17
C TYR A 279 22.98 0.37 -18.17
N HIS A 280 21.79 0.99 -18.22
CA HIS A 280 21.38 2.01 -17.24
C HIS A 280 21.44 1.47 -15.81
N LYS A 281 20.92 0.25 -15.57
CA LYS A 281 20.96 -0.38 -14.25
C LYS A 281 22.37 -0.53 -13.70
N ARG A 282 23.33 -0.95 -14.54
CA ARG A 282 24.75 -1.07 -14.13
C ARG A 282 25.33 0.27 -13.74
N LEU A 283 25.08 1.31 -14.53
CA LEU A 283 25.56 2.66 -14.24
C LEU A 283 24.92 3.26 -12.99
N HIS A 284 23.65 3.01 -12.74
CA HIS A 284 23.02 3.37 -11.47
C HIS A 284 23.68 2.66 -10.28
N VAL A 285 23.99 1.35 -10.37
CA VAL A 285 24.71 0.66 -9.29
C VAL A 285 26.04 1.33 -8.97
N LEU A 286 26.79 1.75 -9.99
CA LEU A 286 28.04 2.49 -9.82
C LEU A 286 27.84 3.88 -9.20
N ALA A 287 26.72 4.54 -9.49
CA ALA A 287 26.39 5.85 -8.92
C ALA A 287 25.94 5.80 -7.45
N GLY A 288 25.51 4.62 -6.96
CA GLY A 288 24.96 4.45 -5.61
C GLY A 288 25.83 5.03 -4.48
N PRO A 289 27.13 4.70 -4.39
CA PRO A 289 28.02 5.26 -3.37
C PRO A 289 28.11 6.80 -3.45
N SER A 290 28.20 7.37 -4.65
CA SER A 290 28.24 8.82 -4.84
C SER A 290 26.94 9.51 -4.44
N ILE A 291 25.79 8.86 -4.64
CA ILE A 291 24.49 9.36 -4.16
C ILE A 291 24.44 9.35 -2.63
N LEU A 292 24.92 8.29 -2.00
CA LEU A 292 24.97 8.18 -0.53
C LEU A 292 25.92 9.23 0.08
N GLU A 293 27.09 9.44 -0.50
CA GLU A 293 28.02 10.50 -0.08
C GLU A 293 27.39 11.89 -0.23
N THR A 294 26.70 12.13 -1.35
CA THR A 294 25.99 13.40 -1.56
C THR A 294 24.89 13.60 -0.51
N PHE A 295 24.14 12.56 -0.16
CA PHE A 295 23.13 12.62 0.91
C PHE A 295 23.77 13.05 2.24
N TYR A 296 24.86 12.41 2.66
CA TYR A 296 25.54 12.79 3.90
C TYR A 296 26.11 14.21 3.85
N ALA A 297 26.56 14.67 2.70
CA ALA A 297 26.99 16.05 2.51
C ALA A 297 25.82 17.04 2.69
N VAL A 298 24.63 16.75 2.17
CA VAL A 298 23.42 17.57 2.42
C VAL A 298 23.09 17.59 3.90
N GLN A 299 23.06 16.43 4.58
CA GLN A 299 22.73 16.35 6.01
C GLN A 299 23.72 17.12 6.90
N ARG A 300 24.97 17.27 6.45
CA ARG A 300 26.03 18.02 7.15
C ARG A 300 26.12 19.49 6.72
N ASN A 301 25.25 19.97 5.83
CA ASN A 301 25.36 21.28 5.18
C ASN A 301 26.74 21.52 4.54
N ALA A 302 27.36 20.46 4.00
CA ALA A 302 28.72 20.43 3.48
C ALA A 302 28.76 20.06 1.98
N ILE A 303 27.78 20.52 1.21
CA ILE A 303 27.64 20.24 -0.23
C ILE A 303 28.84 20.77 -1.04
N GLU A 304 29.49 21.83 -0.55
CA GLU A 304 30.66 22.41 -1.20
C GLU A 304 32.00 21.74 -0.84
N SER A 305 31.96 20.73 0.04
CA SER A 305 33.16 19.97 0.45
C SER A 305 33.79 19.26 -0.74
N GLN A 306 35.10 19.01 -0.65
CA GLN A 306 35.86 18.34 -1.71
C GLN A 306 35.32 16.93 -2.01
N THR A 307 34.88 16.21 -0.97
CA THR A 307 34.28 14.88 -1.11
C THR A 307 32.92 14.92 -1.81
N ALA A 308 32.06 15.89 -1.46
CA ALA A 308 30.77 16.08 -2.12
C ALA A 308 30.93 16.50 -3.59
N LYS A 309 31.86 17.41 -3.89
CA LYS A 309 32.20 17.81 -5.27
C LYS A 309 32.72 16.63 -6.09
N ALA A 310 33.57 15.78 -5.50
CA ALA A 310 34.05 14.56 -6.16
C ALA A 310 32.90 13.58 -6.46
N ALA A 311 31.96 13.38 -5.53
CA ALA A 311 30.79 12.54 -5.74
C ALA A 311 29.87 13.08 -6.85
N GLN A 312 29.63 14.40 -6.89
CA GLN A 312 28.85 15.05 -7.95
C GLN A 312 29.53 14.94 -9.33
N GLN A 313 30.86 15.06 -9.38
CA GLN A 313 31.63 14.86 -10.61
C GLN A 313 31.55 13.42 -11.12
N GLN A 314 31.61 12.42 -10.22
CA GLN A 314 31.43 11.01 -10.58
C GLN A 314 30.05 10.75 -11.18
N ILE A 315 28.97 11.27 -10.57
CA ILE A 315 27.61 11.15 -11.12
C ILE A 315 27.50 11.87 -12.48
N SER A 316 28.14 13.03 -12.63
CA SER A 316 28.17 13.77 -13.90
C SER A 316 28.88 12.97 -15.01
N ALA A 317 29.97 12.29 -14.68
CA ALA A 317 30.67 11.41 -15.61
C ALA A 317 29.81 10.20 -16.01
N ILE A 318 29.11 9.58 -15.05
CA ILE A 318 28.15 8.50 -15.30
C ILE A 318 27.02 8.98 -16.22
N ASN A 319 26.45 10.16 -15.96
CA ASN A 319 25.41 10.75 -16.80
C ASN A 319 25.89 11.01 -18.23
N ALA A 320 27.15 11.43 -18.41
CA ALA A 320 27.73 11.59 -19.73
C ALA A 320 27.85 10.25 -20.48
N GLN A 321 28.17 9.15 -19.78
CA GLN A 321 28.18 7.80 -20.36
C GLN A 321 26.76 7.34 -20.77
N ILE A 322 25.76 7.58 -19.92
CA ILE A 322 24.34 7.26 -20.23
C ILE A 322 23.91 7.98 -21.50
N ARG A 323 24.16 9.29 -21.61
CA ARG A 323 23.77 10.08 -22.80
C ARG A 323 24.46 9.61 -24.09
N ARG A 324 25.74 9.24 -24.02
CA ARG A 324 26.47 8.66 -25.16
C ARG A 324 25.81 7.37 -25.62
N GLN A 325 25.57 6.44 -24.68
CA GLN A 325 24.93 5.16 -25.02
C GLN A 325 23.51 5.33 -25.56
N ASN A 326 22.74 6.28 -25.02
CA ASN A 326 21.40 6.61 -25.53
C ASN A 326 21.46 7.09 -26.98
N SER A 327 22.45 7.94 -27.31
CA SER A 327 22.67 8.43 -28.67
C SER A 327 23.05 7.28 -29.61
N ASP A 328 23.99 6.43 -29.20
CA ASP A 328 24.45 5.28 -29.99
C ASP A 328 23.33 4.24 -30.23
N SER A 329 22.37 4.16 -29.31
CA SER A 329 21.24 3.23 -29.38
C SER A 329 19.97 3.87 -29.99
N ASN A 330 20.04 5.13 -30.43
CA ASN A 330 18.92 5.93 -30.96
C ASN A 330 17.68 5.99 -30.04
N VAL A 331 17.91 6.22 -28.74
CA VAL A 331 16.88 6.37 -27.71
C VAL A 331 16.87 7.81 -27.19
N GLN A 332 15.80 8.23 -26.51
CA GLN A 332 15.69 9.55 -25.87
C GLN A 332 16.93 9.88 -25.02
N SER A 333 17.52 11.05 -25.23
CA SER A 333 18.81 11.45 -24.65
C SER A 333 18.83 11.42 -23.12
N GLU A 334 17.74 11.85 -22.49
CA GLU A 334 17.63 11.94 -21.02
C GLU A 334 17.12 10.64 -20.36
N LEU A 335 16.89 9.56 -21.12
CA LEU A 335 16.42 8.30 -20.55
C LEU A 335 17.47 7.71 -19.58
N GLY A 336 17.10 7.53 -18.32
CA GLY A 336 17.97 6.96 -17.28
C GLY A 336 19.07 7.91 -16.78
N VAL A 337 19.10 9.17 -17.22
CA VAL A 337 20.06 10.16 -16.71
C VAL A 337 19.72 10.54 -15.29
N ILE A 338 20.67 10.44 -14.36
CA ILE A 338 20.47 10.67 -12.92
C ILE A 338 20.28 12.16 -12.65
N ALA A 339 19.07 12.55 -12.25
CA ALA A 339 18.72 13.90 -11.82
C ALA A 339 19.10 14.15 -10.34
N LEU A 340 20.41 14.30 -10.09
CA LEU A 340 20.99 14.48 -8.75
C LEU A 340 20.51 15.74 -8.03
N ASP A 341 20.28 16.81 -8.79
CA ASP A 341 19.73 18.08 -8.34
C ASP A 341 18.35 17.92 -7.67
N ILE A 342 17.52 17.00 -8.17
CA ILE A 342 16.21 16.69 -7.58
C ILE A 342 16.35 15.97 -6.25
N PHE A 343 17.32 15.04 -6.14
CA PHE A 343 17.63 14.40 -4.87
C PHE A 343 18.11 15.41 -3.84
N ILE A 344 19.04 16.30 -4.22
CA ILE A 344 19.52 17.37 -3.33
C ILE A 344 18.35 18.25 -2.88
N TYR A 345 17.51 18.70 -3.82
CA TYR A 345 16.32 19.50 -3.50
C TYR A 345 15.39 18.81 -2.49
N ALA A 346 15.05 17.54 -2.73
CA ALA A 346 14.18 16.78 -1.85
C ALA A 346 14.80 16.46 -0.47
N TRP A 347 16.12 16.40 -0.36
CA TRP A 347 16.82 16.24 0.92
C TRP A 347 17.01 17.56 1.67
N SER A 348 17.05 18.68 0.96
CA SER A 348 17.20 20.02 1.55
C SER A 348 15.89 20.58 2.11
N VAL A 349 14.74 20.22 1.53
CA VAL A 349 13.43 20.73 1.96
C VAL A 349 12.67 19.68 2.78
N PRO A 350 12.29 19.97 4.04
CA PRO A 350 11.53 19.03 4.86
C PRO A 350 10.20 18.63 4.22
N GLY A 351 9.91 17.33 4.22
CA GLY A 351 8.66 16.77 3.71
C GLY A 351 8.72 16.38 2.22
N LEU A 352 9.67 16.90 1.45
CA LEU A 352 9.82 16.53 0.04
C LEU A 352 10.40 15.13 -0.15
N GLN A 353 11.06 14.57 0.87
CA GLN A 353 11.60 13.21 0.80
C GLN A 353 10.55 12.12 0.54
N TYR A 354 9.28 12.35 0.91
CA TYR A 354 8.21 11.35 0.73
C TYR A 354 7.90 11.11 -0.76
N TYR A 355 8.21 12.08 -1.63
CA TYR A 355 8.00 11.96 -3.08
C TYR A 355 9.11 11.21 -3.80
N LEU A 356 10.28 11.03 -3.17
CA LEU A 356 11.44 10.38 -3.80
C LEU A 356 11.17 8.94 -4.23
N TYR A 357 10.30 8.22 -3.52
CA TYR A 357 10.00 6.84 -3.87
C TYR A 357 9.29 6.76 -5.22
N ASP A 358 8.25 7.56 -5.42
CA ASP A 358 7.52 7.60 -6.69
C ASP A 358 8.31 8.30 -7.80
N PHE A 359 9.10 9.31 -7.46
CA PHE A 359 10.07 9.90 -8.38
C PHE A 359 11.05 8.86 -8.94
N CYS A 360 11.62 7.99 -8.08
CA CYS A 360 12.49 6.90 -8.55
C CYS A 360 11.76 5.94 -9.48
N ARG A 361 10.46 5.70 -9.26
CA ARG A 361 9.65 4.83 -10.13
C ARG A 361 9.35 5.47 -11.48
N LEU A 362 9.10 6.79 -11.51
CA LEU A 362 8.87 7.56 -12.74
C LEU A 362 10.14 7.63 -13.61
N GLN A 363 11.29 7.87 -12.98
CA GLN A 363 12.57 8.03 -13.68
C GLN A 363 13.34 6.72 -13.88
N HIS A 364 12.75 5.58 -13.49
CA HIS A 364 13.38 4.26 -13.59
C HIS A 364 14.72 4.15 -12.83
N TYR A 365 14.78 4.69 -11.61
CA TYR A 365 15.90 4.55 -10.68
C TYR A 365 15.71 3.41 -9.66
N PRO A 366 16.79 2.99 -8.96
CA PRO A 366 16.66 2.13 -7.79
C PRO A 366 15.78 2.78 -6.70
N VAL A 367 14.74 2.09 -6.24
CA VAL A 367 13.88 2.60 -5.15
C VAL A 367 14.60 2.70 -3.81
N GLY A 368 15.76 2.05 -3.67
CA GLY A 368 16.63 2.17 -2.50
C GLY A 368 17.16 3.60 -2.32
N TRP A 369 17.30 4.38 -3.40
CA TRP A 369 17.78 5.76 -3.34
C TRP A 369 16.80 6.72 -2.65
N ALA A 370 15.52 6.36 -2.60
CA ALA A 370 14.50 7.14 -1.91
C ALA A 370 14.52 6.98 -0.38
N ARG A 371 15.27 6.01 0.16
CA ARG A 371 15.37 5.78 1.61
C ARG A 371 16.25 6.86 2.25
N GLN A 372 16.09 7.03 3.56
CA GLN A 372 16.94 7.91 4.36
C GLN A 372 17.62 7.09 5.46
N PRO A 373 18.93 6.82 5.37
CA PRO A 373 19.83 7.15 4.25
C PRO A 373 19.54 6.30 2.99
N PRO A 374 19.98 6.76 1.78
CA PRO A 374 19.89 5.98 0.55
C PRO A 374 20.51 4.59 0.70
N GLN A 375 19.78 3.56 0.28
CA GLN A 375 20.26 2.18 0.33
C GLN A 375 20.85 1.77 -1.02
N LEU A 376 21.99 1.07 -0.99
CA LEU A 376 22.74 0.67 -2.19
C LEU A 376 22.14 -0.55 -2.93
N HIS A 377 21.02 -1.09 -2.47
CA HIS A 377 20.39 -2.22 -3.13
C HIS A 377 19.71 -1.79 -4.45
N TYR A 378 19.85 -2.61 -5.49
CA TYR A 378 19.50 -2.27 -6.88
C TYR A 378 18.08 -2.69 -7.28
N VAL A 379 17.09 -2.51 -6.40
CA VAL A 379 15.70 -2.90 -6.67
C VAL A 379 14.99 -1.81 -7.47
N TYR A 380 14.38 -2.16 -8.60
CA TYR A 380 13.59 -1.25 -9.46
C TYR A 380 12.11 -1.61 -9.38
N ARG A 381 11.23 -0.60 -9.34
CA ARG A 381 9.76 -0.80 -9.32
C ARG A 381 9.03 0.23 -10.21
N PRO A 382 9.35 0.31 -11.51
CA PRO A 382 8.78 1.33 -12.39
C PRO A 382 7.26 1.23 -12.49
N TYR A 383 6.60 2.34 -12.83
CA TYR A 383 5.18 2.32 -13.17
C TYR A 383 4.92 1.49 -14.43
N LYS A 384 3.74 0.88 -14.53
CA LYS A 384 3.33 0.17 -15.75
C LYS A 384 3.14 1.18 -16.88
N SER A 385 3.43 0.77 -18.12
CA SER A 385 3.40 1.65 -19.31
C SER A 385 2.07 2.38 -19.55
N ARG A 386 0.95 1.89 -18.99
CA ARG A 386 -0.39 2.49 -19.14
C ARG A 386 -0.90 3.23 -17.91
N TYR A 387 -0.04 3.46 -16.94
CA TYR A 387 -0.45 3.97 -15.63
C TYR A 387 -1.05 5.38 -15.72
N TRP A 388 -0.54 6.21 -16.61
CA TRP A 388 -0.95 7.61 -16.76
C TRP A 388 -1.90 7.85 -17.95
N ASP A 389 -2.29 6.81 -18.69
CA ASP A 389 -3.11 6.94 -19.91
C ASP A 389 -4.46 7.62 -19.63
N ASP A 390 -5.05 7.36 -18.46
CA ASP A 390 -6.32 7.94 -18.01
C ASP A 390 -6.16 9.35 -17.39
N CYS A 391 -4.93 9.87 -17.26
CA CYS A 391 -4.65 11.14 -16.61
C CYS A 391 -4.58 12.29 -17.63
N ASN A 392 -5.67 13.05 -17.73
CA ASN A 392 -5.75 14.17 -18.66
C ASN A 392 -5.04 15.44 -18.17
N TRP A 393 -3.75 15.59 -18.49
CA TRP A 393 -2.96 16.79 -18.20
C TRP A 393 -3.23 17.99 -19.12
N SER A 394 -4.02 17.84 -20.20
CA SER A 394 -4.26 18.93 -21.14
C SER A 394 -5.01 20.11 -20.52
N THR A 395 -6.03 19.84 -19.70
CA THR A 395 -6.84 20.90 -19.09
C THR A 395 -6.04 21.71 -18.07
N PRO A 396 -5.36 21.09 -17.06
CA PRO A 396 -4.50 21.86 -16.16
C PRO A 396 -3.42 22.65 -16.91
N LYS A 397 -2.81 22.07 -17.94
CA LYS A 397 -1.81 22.75 -18.77
C LYS A 397 -2.37 24.03 -19.41
N LEU A 398 -3.55 23.96 -20.02
CA LEU A 398 -4.19 25.12 -20.65
C LEU A 398 -4.52 26.20 -19.63
N LEU A 399 -5.05 25.81 -18.47
CA LEU A 399 -5.43 26.73 -17.40
C LEU A 399 -4.22 27.48 -16.83
N PHE A 400 -3.16 26.78 -16.42
CA PHE A 400 -1.94 27.43 -15.92
C PHE A 400 -1.26 28.28 -16.99
N SER A 401 -1.24 27.82 -18.24
CA SER A 401 -0.69 28.62 -19.33
C SER A 401 -1.49 29.89 -19.57
N PHE A 402 -2.82 29.85 -19.41
CA PHE A 402 -3.67 31.01 -19.58
C PHE A 402 -3.41 32.05 -18.48
N VAL A 403 -3.38 31.62 -17.22
CA VAL A 403 -3.02 32.50 -16.08
C VAL A 403 -1.62 33.08 -16.24
N TRP A 404 -0.65 32.30 -16.72
CA TRP A 404 0.68 32.81 -17.04
C TRP A 404 0.65 33.93 -18.09
N GLN A 405 -0.14 33.79 -19.17
CA GLN A 405 -0.25 34.86 -20.18
C GLN A 405 -0.92 36.11 -19.61
N LEU A 406 -1.98 35.99 -18.79
CA LEU A 406 -2.62 37.14 -18.14
C LEU A 406 -1.63 37.89 -17.23
N ARG A 407 -0.86 37.15 -16.42
CA ARG A 407 0.17 37.71 -15.54
C ARG A 407 1.27 38.44 -16.33
N LYS A 408 1.64 37.91 -17.51
CA LYS A 408 2.62 38.56 -18.40
C LYS A 408 2.08 39.82 -19.08
N ALA A 409 0.82 39.80 -19.48
CA ALA A 409 0.15 40.94 -20.12
C ALA A 409 -0.09 42.10 -19.14
N GLY A 410 -0.01 41.84 -17.83
CA GLY A 410 -0.24 42.85 -16.81
C GLY A 410 -1.71 43.23 -16.68
N GLU A 411 -2.61 42.27 -16.92
CA GLU A 411 -4.06 42.43 -16.77
C GLU A 411 -4.46 42.76 -15.32
N THR A 412 -5.71 43.21 -15.13
CA THR A 412 -6.17 43.63 -13.80
C THR A 412 -6.13 42.46 -12.80
N PRO A 413 -5.74 42.71 -11.53
CA PRO A 413 -5.70 41.67 -10.50
C PRO A 413 -7.04 40.93 -10.33
N GLU A 414 -8.16 41.64 -10.49
CA GLU A 414 -9.51 41.05 -10.37
C GLU A 414 -9.74 39.93 -11.40
N ILE A 415 -9.35 40.15 -12.66
CA ILE A 415 -9.51 39.14 -13.72
C ILE A 415 -8.61 37.93 -13.42
N ILE A 416 -7.39 38.17 -12.94
CA ILE A 416 -6.43 37.10 -12.61
C ILE A 416 -6.96 36.27 -11.44
N ASP A 417 -7.44 36.91 -10.37
CA ASP A 417 -7.96 36.24 -9.17
C ASP A 417 -9.21 35.40 -9.48
N ASP A 418 -10.10 35.87 -10.37
CA ASP A 418 -11.24 35.10 -10.87
C ASP A 418 -10.77 33.83 -11.59
N GLN A 419 -9.76 33.94 -12.46
CA GLN A 419 -9.21 32.77 -13.15
C GLN A 419 -8.51 31.82 -12.19
N GLU A 420 -7.77 32.32 -11.21
CA GLU A 420 -7.09 31.48 -10.21
C GLU A 420 -8.08 30.68 -9.36
N THR A 421 -9.22 31.27 -9.02
CA THR A 421 -10.32 30.58 -8.34
C THR A 421 -10.83 29.39 -9.16
N LEU A 422 -10.99 29.54 -10.48
CA LEU A 422 -11.38 28.44 -11.36
C LEU A 422 -10.32 27.32 -11.42
N ILE A 423 -9.02 27.68 -11.41
CA ILE A 423 -7.95 26.68 -11.39
C ILE A 423 -7.94 25.93 -10.05
N LEU A 424 -8.20 26.60 -8.94
CA LEU A 424 -8.29 25.95 -7.63
C LEU A 424 -9.42 24.91 -7.60
N GLU A 425 -10.62 25.28 -8.05
CA GLU A 425 -11.76 24.36 -8.15
C GLU A 425 -11.45 23.17 -9.09
N HIS A 426 -10.84 23.46 -10.24
CA HIS A 426 -10.43 22.42 -11.18
C HIS A 426 -9.36 21.49 -10.57
N GLY A 427 -8.40 22.05 -9.82
CA GLY A 427 -7.34 21.32 -9.13
C GLY A 427 -7.88 20.29 -8.16
N PHE A 428 -8.89 20.65 -7.34
CA PHE A 428 -9.57 19.68 -6.46
C PHE A 428 -10.21 18.53 -7.24
N THR A 429 -10.91 18.84 -8.33
CA THR A 429 -11.57 17.83 -9.17
C THR A 429 -10.55 16.93 -9.85
N PHE A 430 -9.45 17.49 -10.36
CA PHE A 430 -8.35 16.78 -10.99
C PHE A 430 -7.67 15.83 -9.99
N ASN A 431 -7.30 16.34 -8.81
CA ASN A 431 -6.66 15.56 -7.76
C ASN A 431 -7.53 14.39 -7.30
N ARG A 432 -8.85 14.58 -7.19
CA ARG A 432 -9.78 13.47 -6.88
C ARG A 432 -9.77 12.37 -7.94
N ARG A 433 -9.56 12.70 -9.22
CA ARG A 433 -9.42 11.72 -10.31
C ARG A 433 -8.07 11.01 -10.24
N VAL A 434 -6.99 11.72 -9.96
CA VAL A 434 -5.65 11.15 -9.79
C VAL A 434 -5.61 10.19 -8.59
N ILE A 435 -6.23 10.53 -7.46
CA ILE A 435 -6.37 9.62 -6.30
C ILE A 435 -7.10 8.33 -6.71
N LYS A 436 -8.19 8.44 -7.48
CA LYS A 436 -8.90 7.25 -8.01
C LYS A 436 -8.01 6.41 -8.93
N LEU A 437 -7.19 7.05 -9.75
CA LEU A 437 -6.23 6.38 -10.63
C LEU A 437 -5.16 5.63 -9.81
N HIS A 438 -4.61 6.26 -8.78
CA HIS A 438 -3.69 5.61 -7.83
C HIS A 438 -4.32 4.39 -7.15
N LEU A 439 -5.56 4.52 -6.69
CA LEU A 439 -6.33 3.42 -6.08
C LEU A 439 -6.50 2.24 -7.04
N ARG A 440 -6.92 2.49 -8.30
CA ARG A 440 -7.11 1.44 -9.32
C ARG A 440 -5.84 0.64 -9.59
N HIS A 441 -4.69 1.28 -9.49
CA HIS A 441 -3.39 0.66 -9.77
C HIS A 441 -2.63 0.21 -8.52
N GLY A 442 -3.24 0.27 -7.33
CA GLY A 442 -2.65 -0.21 -6.07
C GLY A 442 -1.57 0.70 -5.46
N ASN A 443 -1.53 1.99 -5.83
CA ASN A 443 -0.59 2.98 -5.30
C ASN A 443 -1.27 3.96 -4.33
N MET A 444 -2.01 3.45 -3.35
CA MET A 444 -2.95 4.23 -2.52
C MET A 444 -2.32 5.39 -1.73
N ASN A 445 -1.01 5.32 -1.45
CA ASN A 445 -0.26 6.36 -0.72
C ASN A 445 0.56 7.27 -1.63
N SER A 446 0.44 7.10 -2.96
CA SER A 446 1.15 7.93 -3.92
C SER A 446 0.49 9.30 -3.97
N MET A 447 1.30 10.33 -3.83
CA MET A 447 0.88 11.73 -3.99
C MET A 447 1.41 12.34 -5.29
N VAL A 448 2.11 11.54 -6.10
CA VAL A 448 2.72 12.00 -7.35
C VAL A 448 1.62 12.30 -8.38
N GLY A 449 1.73 13.42 -9.07
CA GLY A 449 0.73 13.90 -10.02
C GLY A 449 -0.47 14.60 -9.40
N LEU A 450 -0.59 14.68 -8.06
CA LEU A 450 -1.54 15.58 -7.40
C LEU A 450 -1.03 17.01 -7.56
N ILE A 451 -1.78 17.85 -8.25
CA ILE A 451 -1.42 19.24 -8.52
C ILE A 451 -1.56 20.06 -7.25
N GLN A 452 -0.46 20.66 -6.81
CA GLN A 452 -0.44 21.69 -5.78
C GLN A 452 -0.70 23.05 -6.43
N THR A 453 -1.98 23.37 -6.63
CA THR A 453 -2.38 24.57 -7.39
C THR A 453 -1.83 25.85 -6.76
N ASP A 454 -1.98 26.02 -5.45
CA ASP A 454 -1.50 27.21 -4.73
C ASP A 454 0.00 27.44 -4.92
N ASP A 455 0.80 26.39 -4.78
CA ASP A 455 2.26 26.46 -4.93
C ASP A 455 2.64 26.90 -6.35
N ILE A 456 2.02 26.30 -7.38
CA ILE A 456 2.29 26.66 -8.79
C ILE A 456 1.88 28.11 -9.07
N LEU A 457 0.69 28.53 -8.62
CA LEU A 457 0.22 29.91 -8.80
C LEU A 457 1.16 30.91 -8.11
N GLN A 458 1.66 30.58 -6.92
CA GLN A 458 2.64 31.40 -6.22
C GLN A 458 3.96 31.51 -7.00
N TYR A 459 4.48 30.40 -7.57
CA TYR A 459 5.64 30.45 -8.45
C TYR A 459 5.40 31.33 -9.68
N LEU A 460 4.23 31.23 -10.32
CA LEU A 460 3.90 32.05 -11.50
C LEU A 460 3.80 33.54 -11.15
N LYS A 461 3.18 33.88 -10.02
CA LYS A 461 3.13 35.26 -9.49
C LYS A 461 4.52 35.82 -9.25
N ASP A 462 5.36 35.03 -8.61
CA ASP A 462 6.74 35.39 -8.30
C ASP A 462 7.60 35.58 -9.55
N LEU A 463 7.43 34.73 -10.57
CA LEU A 463 8.11 34.84 -11.85
C LEU A 463 7.66 36.08 -12.63
N ALA A 464 6.36 36.37 -12.62
CA ALA A 464 5.82 37.58 -13.23
C ALA A 464 6.38 38.85 -12.57
N HIS A 465 6.50 38.87 -11.24
CA HIS A 465 7.14 39.96 -10.52
C HIS A 465 8.60 40.16 -10.98
N CYS A 466 9.39 39.09 -11.12
CA CYS A 466 10.76 39.20 -11.62
C CYS A 466 10.84 39.74 -13.07
N LEU A 467 9.84 39.46 -13.92
CA LEU A 467 9.76 40.06 -15.25
C LEU A 467 9.43 41.56 -15.21
N ILE A 468 8.63 42.00 -14.24
CA ILE A 468 8.29 43.41 -14.05
C ILE A 468 9.50 44.19 -13.51
N THR A 469 10.25 43.60 -12.56
CA THR A 469 11.45 44.23 -11.98
C THR A 469 12.73 44.02 -12.80
N GLU A 470 12.61 43.39 -13.97
CA GLU A 470 13.73 43.04 -14.87
C GLU A 470 14.87 42.24 -14.19
N ASP A 471 14.55 41.47 -13.15
CA ASP A 471 15.53 40.68 -12.40
C ASP A 471 15.71 39.29 -13.02
N ARG A 472 16.64 39.21 -13.97
CA ARG A 472 17.01 37.98 -14.67
C ARG A 472 17.50 36.86 -13.74
N LEU A 473 18.32 37.19 -12.74
CA LEU A 473 18.95 36.19 -11.88
C LEU A 473 17.92 35.53 -10.96
N SER A 474 17.06 36.33 -10.33
CA SER A 474 15.98 35.81 -9.50
C SER A 474 14.96 35.03 -10.31
N TYR A 475 14.65 35.47 -11.53
CA TYR A 475 13.75 34.75 -12.44
C TYR A 475 14.25 33.32 -12.70
N GLU A 476 15.50 33.17 -13.13
CA GLU A 476 16.05 31.85 -13.48
C GLU A 476 16.15 30.93 -12.24
N LYS A 477 16.47 31.48 -11.07
CA LYS A 477 16.49 30.71 -9.82
C LYS A 477 15.10 30.17 -9.48
N LYS A 478 14.07 31.03 -9.47
CA LYS A 478 12.70 30.63 -9.16
C LYS A 478 12.12 29.68 -10.20
N ARG A 479 12.49 29.86 -11.47
CA ARG A 479 12.13 28.95 -12.56
C ARG A 479 12.75 27.58 -12.37
N ASP A 480 14.01 27.51 -11.93
CA ASP A 480 14.68 26.26 -11.62
C ASP A 480 14.06 25.56 -10.40
N ASP A 481 13.63 26.31 -9.38
CA ASP A 481 12.91 25.76 -8.24
C ASP A 481 11.53 25.19 -8.63
N LEU A 482 10.78 25.90 -9.49
CA LEU A 482 9.55 25.37 -10.09
C LEU A 482 9.83 24.10 -10.92
N ARG A 483 10.92 24.07 -11.70
CA ARG A 483 11.32 22.87 -12.45
C ARG A 483 11.57 21.68 -11.51
N LYS A 484 12.29 21.88 -10.41
CA LYS A 484 12.56 20.81 -9.42
C LYS A 484 11.26 20.30 -8.82
N ALA A 485 10.37 21.20 -8.42
CA ALA A 485 9.04 20.84 -7.91
C ALA A 485 8.25 20.04 -8.95
N CYS A 486 8.13 20.53 -10.19
CA CYS A 486 7.43 19.83 -11.26
C CYS A 486 7.98 18.41 -11.47
N ILE A 487 9.29 18.25 -11.55
CA ILE A 487 9.91 16.93 -11.78
C ILE A 487 9.67 15.99 -10.58
N LEU A 488 9.82 16.48 -9.35
CA LEU A 488 9.62 15.69 -8.14
C LEU A 488 8.16 15.22 -8.00
N HIS A 489 7.20 16.11 -8.26
CA HIS A 489 5.78 15.81 -8.20
C HIS A 489 5.26 15.10 -9.47
N GLY A 490 6.09 14.86 -10.48
CA GLY A 490 5.69 14.17 -11.71
C GLY A 490 4.78 15.00 -12.63
N TYR A 491 4.85 16.32 -12.54
CA TYR A 491 4.14 17.23 -13.41
C TYR A 491 4.81 17.31 -14.81
N PRO A 492 4.03 17.54 -15.88
CA PRO A 492 4.59 17.80 -17.20
C PRO A 492 5.50 19.04 -17.20
N CYS A 493 6.68 18.94 -17.85
CA CYS A 493 7.62 20.06 -17.97
C CYS A 493 7.04 21.28 -18.70
N LEU A 494 5.94 21.11 -19.43
CA LEU A 494 5.23 22.16 -20.16
C LEU A 494 4.50 23.18 -19.26
N LEU A 495 4.41 22.91 -17.95
CA LEU A 495 3.89 23.87 -16.95
C LEU A 495 4.93 24.92 -16.55
N ILE A 496 6.20 24.73 -16.92
CA ILE A 496 7.30 25.61 -16.56
C ILE A 496 7.39 26.71 -17.64
N PRO A 497 7.34 28.00 -17.27
CA PRO A 497 7.57 29.10 -18.20
C PRO A 497 8.91 29.02 -18.94
N GLY A 498 9.01 29.75 -20.05
CA GLY A 498 10.25 29.88 -20.81
C GLY A 498 11.38 30.47 -19.98
N THR A 499 12.61 30.42 -20.50
CA THR A 499 13.72 31.18 -19.91
C THR A 499 13.42 32.68 -19.95
N TYR A 500 14.09 33.47 -19.11
CA TYR A 500 13.90 34.92 -19.08
C TYR A 500 14.07 35.54 -20.48
N SER A 501 15.05 35.04 -21.24
CA SER A 501 15.33 35.52 -22.60
C SER A 501 14.21 35.17 -23.59
N GLN A 502 13.59 33.99 -23.46
CA GLN A 502 12.46 33.58 -24.31
C GLN A 502 11.19 34.38 -23.98
N GLU A 503 10.91 34.62 -22.70
CA GLU A 503 9.70 35.33 -22.28
C GLU A 503 9.77 36.83 -22.56
N THR A 504 10.97 37.42 -22.53
CA THR A 504 11.20 38.83 -22.90
C THR A 504 11.34 39.04 -24.40
N ALA A 505 11.79 38.03 -25.17
CA ALA A 505 11.82 38.11 -26.64
C ALA A 505 10.42 38.25 -27.25
N ASN A 506 9.39 37.65 -26.63
CA ASN A 506 7.99 37.75 -27.06
C ASN A 506 7.31 39.08 -26.69
N LYS A 507 8.02 40.04 -26.08
CA LYS A 507 7.52 41.42 -25.81
C LYS A 507 7.88 42.43 -26.91
N LYS A 508 8.74 42.05 -27.87
CA LYS A 508 9.04 42.83 -29.09
C LYS A 508 8.20 42.31 -30.24
#